data_AF-A0A4Y7SCZ2-F1
#
_entry.id   AF-A0A4Y7SCZ2-F1
#
_cell.length_a   1.000
_cell.length_b   1.000
_cell.length_c   1.000
_cell.angle_alpha   90.00
_cell.angle_beta   90.00
_cell.angle_gamma   90.00
#
_symmetry.space_group_name_H-M   'P 1'
#
loop_
_entity.id
_entity.type
_entity.pdbx_description
1 polymer ?
#
loop_
_entity_poly.entity_id
_entity_poly.type
_entity_poly.pdbx_seq_one_letter_code
_entity_poly.pdbx_strand_id
1 'polypeptide(L)'
;MVKSHRFLPFHLIQKRNGDHSDRWSLKSLGLRIQLGHPPGSECLIPAREFNDDFVVIDRDMVHEVAIDYCGCGHTTKGQAEQLMDQRLWPATLINPKAAPTFRCLEERYPSLLRMVHEWRHSRMLNRAGRGHDPERVDKTGVGECALLRPPCLHPGMNMAEGWENAPAETQHIHTLNIGLDANYRLKRKDMSSDAADPGLCKGFASSIYDPPFRERSLKHDMKQSWDHSRDRELTRVQLKSNMDRWLRGQSFNTKALNLLSTLHKKISAAMEEYLKAISPLLVLGDLIGEKNVDKVF
;
A
#
# COMPACT_ATOMS: atom_id res chain seq x y z
N MET A 1 -0.77 33.81 -22.55
CA MET A 1 -0.55 33.38 -21.16
C MET A 1 -0.90 31.90 -20.95
N VAL A 2 -2.15 31.46 -21.14
CA VAL A 2 -2.57 30.05 -20.93
C VAL A 2 -1.80 29.07 -21.83
N LYS A 3 -1.63 29.37 -23.13
CA LYS A 3 -0.86 28.53 -24.07
C LYS A 3 0.58 28.25 -23.59
N SER A 4 1.24 29.26 -23.03
CA SER A 4 2.60 29.16 -22.50
C SER A 4 2.70 28.30 -21.23
N HIS A 5 1.61 28.20 -20.47
CA HIS A 5 1.52 27.42 -19.23
C HIS A 5 0.88 26.04 -19.42
N ARG A 6 0.58 25.65 -20.67
CA ARG A 6 -0.03 24.35 -20.99
C ARG A 6 0.80 23.17 -20.46
N PHE A 7 2.12 23.30 -20.48
CA PHE A 7 3.06 22.28 -19.99
C PHE A 7 3.53 22.52 -18.55
N LEU A 8 3.08 23.61 -17.93
CA LEU A 8 3.48 24.04 -16.59
C LEU A 8 2.22 24.38 -15.78
N PRO A 9 1.31 23.41 -15.58
CA PRO A 9 -0.02 23.65 -14.99
C PRO A 9 0.02 24.05 -13.51
N PHE A 10 1.16 23.89 -12.84
CA PHE A 10 1.37 24.23 -11.42
C PHE A 10 2.25 25.48 -11.23
N HIS A 11 2.56 26.21 -12.30
CA HIS A 11 3.27 27.48 -12.17
C HIS A 11 2.46 28.51 -11.37
N LEU A 12 3.14 29.19 -10.47
CA LEU A 12 2.58 30.30 -9.71
C LEU A 12 2.46 31.52 -10.62
N ILE A 13 1.23 31.99 -10.79
CA ILE A 13 0.95 33.25 -11.49
C ILE A 13 0.44 34.29 -10.50
N GLN A 14 0.83 35.53 -10.75
CA GLN A 14 0.40 36.68 -9.96
C GLN A 14 -0.27 37.69 -10.88
N LYS A 15 -1.38 38.25 -10.42
CA LYS A 15 -2.06 39.36 -11.06
C LYS A 15 -1.65 40.65 -10.34
N ARG A 16 -1.07 41.60 -11.08
CA ARG A 16 -0.79 42.92 -10.53
C ARG A 16 -2.09 43.74 -10.51
N ASN A 17 -2.55 44.11 -9.32
CA ASN A 17 -3.72 44.95 -9.09
C ASN A 17 -3.25 46.32 -8.58
N GLY A 18 -2.54 47.06 -9.45
CA GLY A 18 -1.96 48.37 -9.10
C GLY A 18 -0.70 48.23 -8.23
N ASP A 19 -0.86 48.44 -6.93
CA ASP A 19 0.23 48.49 -5.92
C ASP A 19 0.57 47.13 -5.31
N HIS A 20 -0.34 46.16 -5.34
CA HIS A 20 -0.12 44.80 -4.85
C HIS A 20 -0.31 43.75 -5.96
N SER A 21 0.18 42.54 -5.66
CA SER A 21 0.07 41.38 -6.53
C SER A 21 -0.71 40.29 -5.82
N ASP A 22 -1.89 39.97 -6.36
CA ASP A 22 -2.69 38.85 -5.87
C ASP A 22 -2.27 37.56 -6.55
N ARG A 23 -2.28 36.46 -5.78
CA ARG A 23 -2.12 35.13 -6.37
C ARG A 23 -3.34 34.81 -7.21
N TRP A 24 -3.12 34.29 -8.41
CA TRP A 24 -4.20 33.87 -9.30
C TRP A 24 -4.05 32.39 -9.65
N SER A 25 -5.16 31.71 -9.95
CA SER A 25 -5.12 30.32 -10.39
C SER A 25 -5.13 30.26 -11.91
N LEU A 26 -4.37 29.33 -12.49
CA LEU A 26 -4.40 29.07 -13.93
C LEU A 26 -5.78 28.56 -14.38
N LYS A 27 -6.52 27.89 -13.49
CA LYS A 27 -7.91 27.50 -13.68
C LYS A 27 -8.82 28.70 -13.95
N SER A 28 -8.70 29.79 -13.18
CA SER A 28 -9.48 31.03 -13.38
C SER A 28 -9.20 31.69 -14.73
N LEU A 29 -8.03 31.43 -15.33
CA LEU A 29 -7.70 31.88 -16.69
C LEU A 29 -8.19 30.91 -17.80
N GLY A 30 -8.87 29.82 -17.42
CA GLY A 30 -9.42 28.82 -18.33
C GLY A 30 -8.47 27.66 -18.66
N LEU A 31 -7.34 27.50 -17.94
CA LEU A 31 -6.49 26.33 -18.14
C LEU A 31 -7.20 25.07 -17.61
N ARG A 32 -7.35 24.07 -18.49
CA ARG A 32 -7.82 22.73 -18.13
C ARG A 32 -6.74 21.70 -18.47
N ILE A 33 -6.55 20.74 -17.57
CA ILE A 33 -5.57 19.66 -17.72
C ILE A 33 -6.30 18.45 -18.28
N GLN A 34 -5.98 18.10 -19.52
CA GLN A 34 -6.56 16.93 -20.18
C GLN A 34 -5.69 15.70 -19.96
N LEU A 35 -6.31 14.60 -19.53
CA LEU A 35 -5.66 13.34 -19.16
C LEU A 35 -5.95 12.23 -20.18
N GLY A 36 -5.24 11.11 -20.04
CA GLY A 36 -5.48 9.88 -20.81
C GLY A 36 -4.93 9.87 -22.24
N HIS A 37 -4.30 10.95 -22.69
CA HIS A 37 -3.64 11.03 -24.00
C HIS A 37 -2.17 11.47 -23.88
N PRO A 38 -1.29 11.07 -24.82
CA PRO A 38 0.09 11.53 -24.86
C PRO A 38 0.21 13.07 -24.99
N PRO A 39 1.30 13.68 -24.47
CA PRO A 39 1.55 15.11 -24.61
C PRO A 39 1.45 15.56 -26.08
N GLY A 40 0.73 16.66 -26.32
CA GLY A 40 0.53 17.22 -27.66
C GLY A 40 -0.69 16.69 -28.40
N SER A 41 -1.31 15.60 -27.95
CA SER A 41 -2.61 15.14 -28.46
C SER A 41 -3.76 15.58 -27.55
N GLU A 42 -4.96 15.71 -28.12
CA GLU A 42 -6.16 16.13 -27.40
C GLU A 42 -7.26 15.09 -27.54
N CYS A 43 -8.04 14.90 -26.47
CA CYS A 43 -9.21 14.03 -26.51
C CYS A 43 -10.34 14.75 -27.25
N LEU A 44 -11.00 14.06 -28.16
CA LEU A 44 -12.21 14.57 -28.81
C LEU A 44 -13.46 14.41 -27.94
N ILE A 45 -13.41 13.56 -26.91
CA ILE A 45 -14.50 13.26 -25.99
C ILE A 45 -14.01 13.38 -24.54
N PRO A 46 -13.65 14.59 -24.07
CA PRO A 46 -13.26 14.81 -22.70
C PRO A 46 -14.45 14.68 -21.75
N ALA A 47 -14.25 13.97 -20.65
CA ALA A 47 -15.17 13.90 -19.52
C ALA A 47 -14.66 14.81 -18.41
N ARG A 48 -15.38 15.90 -18.14
CA ARG A 48 -15.00 16.84 -17.08
C ARG A 48 -15.04 16.16 -15.72
N GLU A 49 -14.12 16.57 -14.86
CA GLU A 49 -14.19 16.26 -13.44
C GLU A 49 -15.51 16.79 -12.84
N PHE A 50 -16.09 16.04 -11.90
CA PHE A 50 -17.39 16.35 -11.32
C PHE A 50 -17.31 17.66 -10.52
N ASN A 51 -18.23 18.62 -10.63
CA ASN A 51 -18.20 19.86 -9.85
C ASN A 51 -16.97 20.78 -10.07
N ASP A 52 -15.98 20.37 -10.87
CA ASP A 52 -14.77 21.12 -11.25
C ASP A 52 -14.00 21.67 -10.05
N ASP A 53 -13.97 20.98 -8.90
CA ASP A 53 -13.35 21.45 -7.64
C ASP A 53 -12.06 20.69 -7.29
N PHE A 54 -11.40 20.13 -8.30
CA PHE A 54 -10.21 19.29 -8.13
C PHE A 54 -9.01 20.07 -7.60
N VAL A 55 -8.30 19.45 -6.66
CA VAL A 55 -7.13 20.05 -6.00
C VAL A 55 -5.86 19.22 -6.24
N VAL A 56 -4.80 19.86 -6.71
CA VAL A 56 -3.46 19.27 -6.79
C VAL A 56 -2.57 19.84 -5.70
N ILE A 57 -1.98 18.95 -4.89
CA ILE A 57 -1.02 19.35 -3.85
C ILE A 57 0.37 19.20 -4.45
N ASP A 58 1.06 20.31 -4.70
CA ASP A 58 2.46 20.29 -5.10
C ASP A 58 3.35 20.80 -3.95
N ARG A 59 4.67 20.80 -4.17
CA ARG A 59 5.66 21.12 -3.14
C ARG A 59 5.51 22.52 -2.53
N ASP A 60 5.15 23.47 -3.39
CA ASP A 60 5.13 24.90 -3.08
C ASP A 60 3.73 25.37 -2.67
N MET A 61 2.68 24.76 -3.22
CA MET A 61 1.30 25.18 -2.98
C MET A 61 0.28 24.08 -3.28
N VAL A 62 -0.93 24.31 -2.75
CA VAL A 62 -2.16 23.62 -3.14
C VAL A 62 -2.82 24.39 -4.30
N HIS A 63 -3.00 23.73 -5.43
CA HIS A 63 -3.53 24.30 -6.67
C HIS A 63 -4.95 23.81 -6.91
N GLU A 64 -5.89 24.75 -7.05
CA GLU A 64 -7.19 24.45 -7.63
C GLU A 64 -7.06 24.35 -9.16
N VAL A 65 -7.42 23.20 -9.72
CA VAL A 65 -7.23 22.89 -11.14
C VAL A 65 -8.51 22.34 -11.74
N ALA A 66 -8.68 22.60 -13.04
CA ALA A 66 -9.71 21.96 -13.82
C ALA A 66 -9.13 20.72 -14.52
N ILE A 67 -9.77 19.56 -14.35
CA ILE A 67 -9.35 18.30 -14.96
C ILE A 67 -10.40 17.82 -15.95
N ASP A 68 -9.92 17.35 -17.10
CA ASP A 68 -10.70 16.67 -18.13
C ASP A 68 -10.12 15.27 -18.34
N TYR A 69 -10.87 14.24 -17.94
CA TYR A 69 -10.51 12.85 -18.19
C TYR A 69 -10.77 12.48 -19.65
N CYS A 70 -10.00 11.54 -20.17
CA CYS A 70 -10.31 10.92 -21.44
C CYS A 70 -11.52 9.99 -21.29
N GLY A 71 -12.56 10.24 -22.10
CA GLY A 71 -13.77 9.41 -22.21
C GLY A 71 -13.97 8.79 -23.60
N CYS A 72 -13.01 8.92 -24.53
CA CYS A 72 -13.18 8.50 -25.92
C CYS A 72 -13.08 6.98 -26.17
N GLY A 73 -12.91 6.17 -25.12
CA GLY A 73 -12.79 4.71 -25.23
C GLY A 73 -11.45 4.20 -25.80
N HIS A 74 -10.57 5.08 -26.28
CA HIS A 74 -9.20 4.71 -26.68
C HIS A 74 -8.35 4.22 -25.49
N THR A 75 -8.73 4.60 -24.27
CA THR A 75 -8.11 4.14 -23.03
C THR A 75 -9.13 3.31 -22.24
N THR A 76 -8.72 2.13 -21.79
CA THR A 76 -9.48 1.31 -20.82
C THR A 76 -9.25 1.78 -19.38
N LYS A 77 -8.44 2.82 -19.18
CA LYS A 77 -7.98 3.28 -17.87
C LYS A 77 -9.02 4.10 -17.13
N GLY A 78 -9.20 3.79 -15.85
CA GLY A 78 -10.04 4.58 -14.95
C GLY A 78 -9.42 5.95 -14.60
N GLN A 79 -10.22 6.83 -13.98
CA GLN A 79 -9.79 8.19 -13.61
C GLN A 79 -8.48 8.23 -12.79
N ALA A 80 -8.35 7.33 -11.80
CA ALA A 80 -7.16 7.22 -10.96
C ALA A 80 -5.90 6.85 -11.76
N GLU A 81 -6.03 5.96 -12.74
CA GLU A 81 -4.91 5.54 -13.60
C GLU A 81 -4.48 6.65 -14.55
N GLN A 82 -5.44 7.39 -15.12
CA GLN A 82 -5.15 8.56 -15.96
C GLN A 82 -4.41 9.67 -15.19
N LEU A 83 -4.69 9.86 -13.90
CA LEU A 83 -3.93 10.75 -13.03
C LEU A 83 -2.50 10.24 -12.80
N MET A 84 -2.35 8.94 -12.50
CA MET A 84 -1.04 8.34 -12.25
C MET A 84 -0.12 8.40 -13.47
N ASP A 85 -0.67 8.26 -14.69
CA ASP A 85 0.07 8.45 -15.94
C ASP A 85 0.68 9.86 -16.05
N GLN A 86 0.03 10.87 -15.45
CA GLN A 86 0.51 12.25 -15.37
C GLN A 86 1.27 12.56 -14.07
N ARG A 87 1.73 11.52 -13.35
CA ARG A 87 2.45 11.65 -12.06
C ARG A 87 1.67 12.43 -11.00
N LEU A 88 0.35 12.29 -11.01
CA LEU A 88 -0.55 12.72 -9.96
C LEU A 88 -1.02 11.48 -9.19
N TRP A 89 -0.77 11.43 -7.89
CA TRP A 89 -1.19 10.32 -7.06
C TRP A 89 -2.62 10.57 -6.56
N PRO A 90 -3.62 9.80 -6.98
CA PRO A 90 -5.00 10.04 -6.59
C PRO A 90 -5.20 9.79 -5.09
N ALA A 91 -5.83 10.73 -4.39
CA ALA A 91 -6.17 10.56 -2.97
C ALA A 91 -7.22 9.45 -2.74
N THR A 92 -8.10 9.24 -3.73
CA THR A 92 -9.09 8.15 -3.77
C THR A 92 -9.08 7.50 -5.15
N LEU A 93 -9.36 6.19 -5.22
CA LEU A 93 -9.39 5.47 -6.50
C LEU A 93 -10.67 5.71 -7.31
N ILE A 94 -11.77 5.99 -6.62
CA ILE A 94 -13.09 6.25 -7.20
C ILE A 94 -13.37 7.75 -7.02
N ASN A 95 -13.73 8.43 -8.11
CA ASN A 95 -14.04 9.87 -8.15
C ASN A 95 -13.02 10.72 -7.37
N PRO A 96 -11.73 10.70 -7.77
CA PRO A 96 -10.71 11.50 -7.10
C PRO A 96 -11.04 12.98 -7.15
N LYS A 97 -10.89 13.64 -6.00
CA LYS A 97 -11.05 15.10 -5.82
C LYS A 97 -9.75 15.82 -5.51
N ALA A 98 -8.75 15.05 -5.11
CA ALA A 98 -7.43 15.58 -4.82
C ALA A 98 -6.36 14.61 -5.31
N ALA A 99 -5.24 15.16 -5.74
CA ALA A 99 -4.06 14.36 -6.04
C ALA A 99 -2.79 15.14 -5.72
N PRO A 100 -1.96 14.70 -4.75
CA PRO A 100 -0.60 15.21 -4.65
C PRO A 100 0.24 14.82 -5.88
N THR A 101 1.18 15.69 -6.25
CA THR A 101 2.20 15.31 -7.23
C THR A 101 3.10 14.22 -6.65
N PHE A 102 3.61 13.33 -7.50
CA PHE A 102 4.58 12.32 -7.03
C PHE A 102 5.81 12.96 -6.38
N ARG A 103 6.21 14.13 -6.87
CA ARG A 103 7.32 14.91 -6.31
C ARG A 103 7.02 15.41 -4.90
N CYS A 104 5.82 15.95 -4.68
CA CYS A 104 5.35 16.33 -3.35
C CYS A 104 5.38 15.11 -2.41
N LEU A 105 4.91 13.94 -2.86
CA LEU A 105 4.98 12.73 -2.07
C LEU A 105 6.42 12.35 -1.74
N GLU A 106 7.32 12.25 -2.72
CA GLU A 106 8.71 11.87 -2.46
C GLU A 106 9.40 12.74 -1.41
N GLU A 107 9.12 14.03 -1.38
CA GLU A 107 9.74 14.98 -0.45
C GLU A 107 9.02 15.06 0.90
N ARG A 108 7.68 14.99 0.91
CA ARG A 108 6.88 15.17 2.14
C ARG A 108 6.51 13.87 2.83
N TYR A 109 6.68 12.72 2.18
CA TYR A 109 6.33 11.42 2.74
C TYR A 109 7.04 11.11 4.08
N PRO A 110 8.35 11.41 4.26
CA PRO A 110 9.00 11.23 5.57
C PRO A 110 8.33 12.05 6.69
N SER A 111 8.00 13.30 6.42
CA SER A 111 7.29 14.18 7.36
C SER A 111 5.87 13.67 7.65
N LEU A 112 5.13 13.24 6.61
CA LEU A 112 3.81 12.66 6.76
C LEU A 112 3.85 11.39 7.63
N LEU A 113 4.82 10.51 7.41
CA LEU A 113 5.00 9.31 8.22
C LEU A 113 5.29 9.65 9.69
N ARG A 114 6.07 10.69 9.96
CA ARG A 114 6.31 11.19 11.33
C ARG A 114 5.03 11.72 11.96
N MET A 115 4.27 12.56 11.25
CA MET A 115 2.97 13.06 11.73
C MET A 115 1.98 11.93 12.00
N VAL A 116 1.91 10.93 11.11
CA VAL A 116 1.06 9.74 11.31
C VAL A 116 1.52 8.93 12.52
N HIS A 117 2.83 8.81 12.75
CA HIS A 117 3.38 8.12 13.92
C HIS A 117 2.99 8.83 15.22
N GLU A 118 3.20 10.14 15.31
CA GLU A 118 2.81 10.99 16.45
C GLU A 118 1.28 10.96 16.68
N TRP A 119 0.49 11.05 15.61
CA TRP A 119 -0.97 10.96 15.69
C TRP A 119 -1.43 9.59 16.21
N ARG A 120 -0.84 8.49 15.73
CA ARG A 120 -1.17 7.13 16.21
C ARG A 120 -0.83 6.97 17.69
N HIS A 121 0.33 7.49 18.12
CA HIS A 121 0.72 7.50 19.51
C HIS A 121 -0.28 8.30 20.37
N SER A 122 -0.62 9.52 19.96
CA SER A 122 -1.59 10.37 20.64
C SER A 122 -2.98 9.72 20.71
N ARG A 123 -3.43 9.10 19.61
CA ARG A 123 -4.69 8.35 19.57
C ARG A 123 -4.71 7.17 20.54
N MET A 124 -3.60 6.44 20.68
CA MET A 124 -3.47 5.35 21.64
C MET A 124 -3.60 5.87 23.07
N LEU A 125 -2.85 6.91 23.43
CA LEU A 125 -2.91 7.52 24.75
C LEU A 125 -4.30 8.05 25.11
N ASN A 126 -4.98 8.70 24.14
CA ASN A 126 -6.35 9.16 24.31
C ASN A 126 -7.33 8.00 24.57
N ARG A 127 -7.17 6.88 23.84
CA ARG A 127 -8.01 5.69 24.05
C ARG A 127 -7.78 5.04 25.41
N ALA A 128 -6.55 5.07 25.91
CA ALA A 128 -6.20 4.57 27.23
C ALA A 128 -6.49 5.56 28.37
N GLY A 129 -7.06 6.73 28.08
CA GLY A 129 -7.40 7.74 29.09
C GLY A 129 -6.18 8.42 29.74
N ARG A 130 -4.96 8.21 29.23
CA ARG A 130 -3.71 8.72 29.83
C ARG A 130 -3.63 10.25 29.86
N GLY A 131 -4.43 10.93 29.04
CA GLY A 131 -4.56 12.40 29.09
C GLY A 131 -5.26 12.93 30.34
N HIS A 132 -6.03 12.10 31.05
CA HIS A 132 -6.72 12.44 32.30
C HIS A 132 -5.97 11.98 33.54
N ASP A 133 -4.88 11.22 33.38
CA ASP A 133 -4.05 10.76 34.49
C ASP A 133 -3.31 11.97 35.11
N PRO A 134 -3.43 12.21 36.43
CA PRO A 134 -2.70 13.27 37.12
C PRO A 134 -1.18 13.20 36.93
N GLU A 135 -0.65 11.98 36.76
CA GLU A 135 0.77 11.71 36.54
C GLU A 135 1.20 11.83 35.06
N ARG A 136 0.24 12.17 34.19
CA ARG A 136 0.42 12.37 32.74
C ARG A 136 0.94 11.12 32.02
N VAL A 137 1.27 11.33 30.75
CA VAL A 137 1.74 10.29 29.83
C VAL A 137 3.14 9.77 30.18
N ASP A 138 3.97 10.54 30.88
CA ASP A 138 5.35 10.19 31.22
C ASP A 138 5.47 9.00 32.18
N LYS A 139 4.43 8.78 33.00
CA LYS A 139 4.35 7.68 33.96
C LYS A 139 3.61 6.45 33.43
N THR A 140 3.26 6.42 32.13
CA THR A 140 2.56 5.28 31.54
C THR A 140 3.43 4.02 31.64
N GLY A 141 2.93 3.03 32.36
CA GLY A 141 3.59 1.75 32.59
C GLY A 141 3.54 0.82 31.37
N VAL A 142 4.24 -0.32 31.51
CA VAL A 142 4.22 -1.38 30.49
C VAL A 142 2.82 -2.00 30.43
N GLY A 143 2.25 -2.08 29.24
CA GLY A 143 0.95 -2.70 28.99
C GLY A 143 -0.28 -1.87 29.40
N GLU A 144 -0.13 -0.67 29.96
CA GLU A 144 -1.27 0.14 30.42
C GLU A 144 -2.16 0.68 29.28
N CYS A 145 -1.61 0.82 28.08
CA CYS A 145 -2.35 1.12 26.86
C CYS A 145 -2.76 -0.15 26.09
N ALA A 146 -2.52 -1.36 26.61
CA ALA A 146 -2.94 -2.59 25.97
C ALA A 146 -4.43 -2.82 26.17
N LEU A 147 -5.15 -3.13 25.09
CA LEU A 147 -6.55 -3.49 25.19
C LEU A 147 -6.67 -4.94 25.65
N LEU A 148 -7.37 -5.15 26.77
CA LEU A 148 -7.84 -6.47 27.15
C LEU A 148 -8.80 -6.98 26.07
N ARG A 149 -8.54 -8.19 25.56
CA ARG A 149 -9.42 -8.81 24.57
C ARG A 149 -10.69 -9.29 25.29
N PRO A 150 -11.89 -8.78 24.95
CA PRO A 150 -13.13 -9.17 25.64
C PRO A 150 -13.43 -10.68 25.67
N PRO A 151 -13.07 -11.48 24.64
CA PRO A 151 -13.27 -12.93 24.68
C PRO A 151 -12.25 -13.70 25.52
N CYS A 152 -11.14 -13.10 25.92
CA CYS A 152 -10.17 -13.79 26.78
C CYS A 152 -10.75 -13.98 28.17
N LEU A 153 -10.43 -15.10 28.82
CA LEU A 153 -10.85 -15.38 30.19
C LEU A 153 -10.05 -14.49 31.15
N HIS A 154 -10.76 -13.64 31.88
CA HIS A 154 -10.22 -12.69 32.84
C HIS A 154 -10.89 -12.92 34.21
N PRO A 155 -10.14 -13.46 35.19
CA PRO A 155 -10.64 -13.64 36.55
C PRO A 155 -11.19 -12.32 37.11
N GLY A 156 -12.38 -12.38 37.73
CA GLY A 156 -13.06 -11.22 38.31
C GLY A 156 -13.71 -10.25 37.31
N MET A 157 -13.64 -10.52 36.00
CA MET A 157 -14.31 -9.71 34.97
C MET A 157 -15.37 -10.50 34.21
N ASN A 158 -14.97 -11.60 33.55
CA ASN A 158 -15.86 -12.38 32.67
C ASN A 158 -15.79 -13.89 32.93
N MET A 159 -15.32 -14.28 34.13
CA MET A 159 -15.33 -15.64 34.64
C MET A 159 -16.32 -15.73 35.82
N ALA A 160 -16.99 -16.86 35.96
CA ALA A 160 -17.93 -17.10 37.06
C ALA A 160 -17.19 -17.17 38.42
N GLU A 161 -17.84 -16.78 39.50
CA GLU A 161 -17.29 -16.98 40.85
C GLU A 161 -17.10 -18.47 41.15
N GLY A 162 -16.01 -18.82 41.85
CA GLY A 162 -15.69 -20.21 42.16
C GLY A 162 -15.22 -21.06 40.97
N TRP A 163 -14.92 -20.46 39.81
CA TRP A 163 -14.39 -21.15 38.62
C TRP A 163 -13.14 -22.01 38.92
N GLU A 164 -12.37 -21.65 39.94
CA GLU A 164 -11.17 -22.38 40.40
C GLU A 164 -11.52 -23.77 40.95
N ASN A 165 -12.73 -23.94 41.48
CA ASN A 165 -13.22 -25.18 42.07
C ASN A 165 -14.06 -26.00 41.07
N ALA A 166 -14.01 -25.67 39.78
CA ALA A 166 -14.73 -26.42 38.76
C ALA A 166 -14.31 -27.91 38.77
N PRO A 167 -15.26 -28.85 38.62
CA PRO A 167 -14.94 -30.27 38.50
C PRO A 167 -13.90 -30.52 37.41
N ALA A 168 -13.03 -31.52 37.60
CA ALA A 168 -11.93 -31.86 36.69
C ALA A 168 -12.40 -32.05 35.24
N GLU A 169 -13.61 -32.56 35.04
CA GLU A 169 -14.25 -32.77 33.73
C GLU A 169 -14.47 -31.45 32.97
N THR A 170 -14.75 -30.36 33.67
CA THR A 170 -15.10 -29.03 33.11
C THR A 170 -14.01 -27.98 33.26
N GLN A 171 -12.96 -28.27 34.03
CA GLN A 171 -11.87 -27.33 34.31
C GLN A 171 -11.23 -26.75 33.03
N HIS A 172 -11.21 -27.54 31.95
CA HIS A 172 -10.66 -27.14 30.64
C HIS A 172 -11.37 -25.95 29.99
N ILE A 173 -12.63 -25.67 30.36
CA ILE A 173 -13.41 -24.52 29.85
C ILE A 173 -12.80 -23.20 30.34
N HIS A 174 -12.16 -23.22 31.51
CA HIS A 174 -11.54 -22.06 32.15
C HIS A 174 -10.06 -21.88 31.76
N THR A 175 -9.54 -22.71 30.86
CA THR A 175 -8.14 -22.64 30.42
C THR A 175 -7.91 -21.49 29.45
N LEU A 176 -6.95 -20.60 29.79
CA LEU A 176 -6.49 -19.57 28.87
C LEU A 176 -5.68 -20.18 27.72
N ASN A 177 -6.27 -20.21 26.53
CA ASN A 177 -5.57 -20.60 25.32
C ASN A 177 -4.77 -19.41 24.75
N ILE A 178 -3.46 -19.40 24.99
CA ILE A 178 -2.55 -18.38 24.43
C ILE A 178 -2.14 -18.80 23.02
N GLY A 179 -2.93 -18.36 22.03
CA GLY A 179 -2.54 -18.45 20.63
C GLY A 179 -1.47 -17.41 20.29
N LEU A 180 -0.23 -17.86 20.07
CA LEU A 180 0.80 -17.03 19.45
C LEU A 180 0.53 -16.98 17.93
N ASP A 181 -0.30 -16.04 17.50
CA ASP A 181 -0.38 -15.73 16.07
C ASP A 181 0.93 -15.04 15.67
N ALA A 182 1.78 -15.75 14.91
CA ALA A 182 3.03 -15.24 14.38
C ALA A 182 2.84 -14.15 13.29
N ASN A 183 1.63 -13.61 13.11
CA ASN A 183 1.38 -12.40 12.32
C ASN A 183 1.91 -11.10 12.94
N TYR A 184 2.81 -11.16 13.91
CA TYR A 184 3.66 -10.02 14.24
C TYR A 184 4.55 -9.70 13.03
N ARG A 185 4.05 -8.88 12.10
CA ARG A 185 4.86 -8.20 11.08
C ARG A 185 5.70 -7.08 11.73
N LEU A 186 6.32 -7.37 12.87
CA LEU A 186 7.31 -6.52 13.53
C LEU A 186 8.62 -6.63 12.75
N LYS A 187 8.63 -6.06 11.54
CA LYS A 187 9.89 -5.76 10.85
C LYS A 187 10.46 -4.51 11.49
N ARG A 188 11.31 -4.69 12.51
CA ARG A 188 12.16 -3.62 13.00
C ARG A 188 13.25 -3.41 11.94
N LYS A 189 13.21 -2.30 11.22
CA LYS A 189 14.35 -1.87 10.40
C LYS A 189 15.51 -1.57 11.34
N ASP A 190 16.74 -1.71 10.85
CA ASP A 190 17.90 -1.28 11.62
C ASP A 190 17.74 0.23 11.93
N MET A 191 17.75 0.58 13.21
CA MET A 191 17.52 1.95 13.69
C MET A 191 18.86 2.47 14.20
N SER A 192 19.28 3.64 13.73
CA SER A 192 20.61 4.18 14.00
C SER A 192 20.94 4.24 15.50
N SER A 193 20.12 4.92 16.30
CA SER A 193 20.26 4.98 17.76
C SER A 193 18.96 5.49 18.41
N ASP A 194 18.76 5.20 19.69
CA ASP A 194 17.62 5.75 20.46
C ASP A 194 17.71 7.27 20.63
N ALA A 195 18.93 7.83 20.62
CA ALA A 195 19.14 9.27 20.66
C ALA A 195 18.70 9.97 19.36
N ALA A 196 18.87 9.29 18.22
CA ALA A 196 18.49 9.82 16.90
C ALA A 196 17.02 9.51 16.55
N ASP A 197 16.48 8.40 17.04
CA ASP A 197 15.09 7.96 16.82
C ASP A 197 14.52 7.35 18.11
N PRO A 198 14.09 8.19 19.07
CA PRO A 198 13.57 7.72 20.35
C PRO A 198 12.22 7.05 20.15
N GLY A 199 12.06 5.86 20.72
CA GLY A 199 10.78 5.16 20.71
C GLY A 199 9.71 5.95 21.49
N LEU A 200 8.62 6.35 20.83
CA LEU A 200 7.47 7.01 21.48
C LEU A 200 6.74 6.09 22.46
N CYS A 201 6.70 4.78 22.17
CA CYS A 201 6.02 3.79 23.00
C CYS A 201 7.06 2.87 23.66
N LYS A 202 7.41 3.15 24.92
CA LYS A 202 8.33 2.32 25.72
C LYS A 202 7.59 1.18 26.43
N GLY A 203 6.86 0.39 25.66
CA GLY A 203 6.14 -0.78 26.16
C GLY A 203 4.70 -0.50 26.59
N PHE A 204 4.14 0.66 26.25
CA PHE A 204 2.81 1.05 26.72
C PHE A 204 1.69 0.10 26.28
N ALA A 205 1.80 -0.57 25.13
CA ALA A 205 0.79 -1.50 24.64
C ALA A 205 1.33 -2.95 24.62
N SER A 206 0.99 -3.73 23.60
CA SER A 206 1.45 -5.11 23.44
C SER A 206 2.90 -5.25 22.94
N SER A 207 3.60 -4.13 22.69
CA SER A 207 4.99 -4.14 22.22
C SER A 207 5.95 -4.30 23.40
N ILE A 208 6.94 -5.18 23.26
CA ILE A 208 7.99 -5.37 24.26
C ILE A 208 9.01 -4.23 24.12
N TYR A 209 9.11 -3.36 25.12
CA TYR A 209 10.26 -2.45 25.29
C TYR A 209 11.20 -3.09 26.30
N ASP A 210 12.06 -3.98 25.83
CA ASP A 210 12.96 -4.74 26.69
C ASP A 210 14.42 -4.57 26.21
N PRO A 211 15.30 -3.95 27.01
CA PRO A 211 16.73 -3.86 26.70
C PRO A 211 17.36 -5.24 26.39
N PRO A 212 17.09 -6.33 27.16
CA PRO A 212 17.50 -7.69 26.80
C PRO A 212 17.02 -8.17 25.42
N PHE A 213 15.80 -7.85 25.00
CA PHE A 213 15.32 -8.19 23.65
C PHE A 213 16.14 -7.47 22.57
N ARG A 214 16.55 -6.21 22.81
CA ARG A 214 17.40 -5.45 21.88
C ARG A 214 18.79 -6.10 21.73
N GLU A 215 19.41 -6.49 22.83
CA GLU A 215 20.70 -7.21 22.82
C GLU A 215 20.60 -8.56 22.09
N ARG A 216 19.48 -9.27 22.26
CA ARG A 216 19.23 -10.54 21.57
C ARG A 216 19.06 -10.33 20.06
N SER A 217 18.35 -9.29 19.64
CA SER A 217 18.14 -8.97 18.22
C SER A 217 19.45 -8.64 17.51
N LEU A 218 20.36 -7.88 18.16
CA LEU A 218 21.66 -7.51 17.58
C LEU A 218 22.59 -8.71 17.39
N LYS A 219 22.45 -9.77 18.21
CA LYS A 219 23.24 -11.01 18.07
C LYS A 219 22.81 -11.88 16.88
N HIS A 220 21.62 -11.66 16.33
CA HIS A 220 21.04 -12.48 15.26
C HIS A 220 21.03 -11.78 13.89
N ASP A 221 21.90 -10.79 13.69
CA ASP A 221 21.89 -9.98 12.48
C ASP A 221 22.10 -10.82 11.21
N MET A 222 21.05 -10.90 10.38
CA MET A 222 21.12 -11.49 9.05
C MET A 222 21.93 -10.56 8.14
N LYS A 223 23.15 -10.98 7.79
CA LYS A 223 24.03 -10.39 6.76
C LYS A 223 23.35 -10.34 5.37
N GLN A 224 22.43 -9.43 5.14
CA GLN A 224 22.05 -9.03 3.79
C GLN A 224 22.25 -7.52 3.63
N SER A 225 23.30 -7.15 2.88
CA SER A 225 23.53 -5.75 2.49
C SER A 225 22.34 -5.28 1.65
N TRP A 226 21.67 -4.25 2.14
CA TRP A 226 20.44 -3.72 1.56
C TRP A 226 20.79 -2.73 0.44
N ASP A 227 20.36 -3.01 -0.79
CA ASP A 227 20.58 -2.13 -1.96
C ASP A 227 19.36 -1.21 -2.19
N HIS A 228 19.52 0.08 -1.87
CA HIS A 228 18.48 1.10 -1.99
C HIS A 228 18.04 1.39 -3.43
N SER A 229 18.85 1.04 -4.44
CA SER A 229 18.57 1.39 -5.85
C SER A 229 17.44 0.55 -6.45
N ARG A 230 17.38 -0.74 -6.10
CA ARG A 230 16.28 -1.65 -6.48
C ARG A 230 15.00 -1.40 -5.71
N ASP A 231 15.07 -0.75 -4.54
CA ASP A 231 13.93 -0.59 -3.65
C ASP A 231 12.88 0.38 -4.18
N ARG A 232 13.22 1.42 -4.97
CA ARG A 232 12.18 2.30 -5.55
C ARG A 232 11.30 1.55 -6.55
N GLU A 233 11.90 0.73 -7.39
CA GLU A 233 11.20 -0.03 -8.42
C GLU A 233 10.45 -1.23 -7.84
N LEU A 234 11.09 -1.95 -6.91
CA LEU A 234 10.45 -3.00 -6.12
C LEU A 234 9.33 -2.46 -5.24
N THR A 235 9.49 -1.30 -4.59
CA THR A 235 8.44 -0.67 -3.79
C THR A 235 7.26 -0.24 -4.66
N ARG A 236 7.50 0.24 -5.89
CA ARG A 236 6.42 0.56 -6.83
C ARG A 236 5.65 -0.69 -7.25
N VAL A 237 6.36 -1.77 -7.59
CA VAL A 237 5.77 -3.08 -7.93
C VAL A 237 5.07 -3.70 -6.74
N GLN A 238 5.63 -3.58 -5.53
CA GLN A 238 5.10 -4.11 -4.28
C GLN A 238 3.88 -3.32 -3.79
N LEU A 239 3.88 -1.99 -3.94
CA LEU A 239 2.71 -1.16 -3.64
C LEU A 239 1.58 -1.45 -4.63
N LYS A 240 1.90 -1.62 -5.91
CA LYS A 240 0.92 -2.01 -6.94
C LYS A 240 0.39 -3.43 -6.72
N SER A 241 1.25 -4.39 -6.38
CA SER A 241 0.86 -5.77 -6.06
C SER A 241 0.08 -5.86 -4.75
N ASN A 242 0.44 -5.05 -3.73
CA ASN A 242 -0.33 -4.95 -2.51
C ASN A 242 -1.70 -4.33 -2.79
N MET A 243 -1.78 -3.23 -3.53
CA MET A 243 -3.05 -2.60 -3.91
C MET A 243 -3.96 -3.59 -4.65
N ASP A 244 -3.42 -4.34 -5.61
CA ASP A 244 -4.12 -5.43 -6.31
C ASP A 244 -4.52 -6.59 -5.38
N ARG A 245 -3.68 -6.92 -4.41
CA ARG A 245 -3.93 -7.96 -3.39
C ARG A 245 -5.05 -7.55 -2.42
N TRP A 246 -5.19 -6.25 -2.13
CA TRP A 246 -6.28 -5.71 -1.31
C TRP A 246 -7.60 -5.57 -2.09
N LEU A 247 -7.54 -5.40 -3.42
CA LEU A 247 -8.72 -5.30 -4.29
C LEU A 247 -9.42 -6.64 -4.57
N ARG A 248 -8.69 -7.77 -4.60
CA ARG A 248 -9.23 -9.06 -5.10
C ARG A 248 -9.47 -10.16 -4.07
N GLY A 249 -9.24 -9.90 -2.78
CA GLY A 249 -9.40 -10.91 -1.72
C GLY A 249 -8.36 -12.03 -1.81
N GLN A 250 -7.74 -12.38 -0.69
CA GLN A 250 -6.61 -13.32 -0.68
C GLN A 250 -7.02 -14.75 -1.10
N SER A 251 -8.29 -15.15 -0.91
CA SER A 251 -8.78 -16.51 -1.18
C SER A 251 -9.02 -16.81 -2.67
N PHE A 252 -9.53 -15.84 -3.44
CA PHE A 252 -9.83 -16.04 -4.86
C PHE A 252 -8.55 -16.15 -5.70
N ASN A 253 -7.52 -15.36 -5.37
CA ASN A 253 -6.22 -15.42 -6.04
C ASN A 253 -5.50 -16.75 -5.81
N THR A 254 -5.52 -17.30 -4.59
CA THR A 254 -4.88 -18.60 -4.31
C THR A 254 -5.59 -19.73 -5.06
N LYS A 255 -6.93 -19.72 -5.15
CA LYS A 255 -7.68 -20.71 -5.93
C LYS A 255 -7.38 -20.62 -7.43
N ALA A 256 -7.34 -19.41 -8.00
CA ALA A 256 -7.02 -19.21 -9.41
C ALA A 256 -5.58 -19.63 -9.76
N LEU A 257 -4.61 -19.28 -8.93
CA LEU A 257 -3.20 -19.69 -9.11
C LEU A 257 -3.02 -21.21 -9.01
N ASN A 258 -3.72 -21.85 -8.07
CA ASN A 258 -3.71 -23.31 -7.95
C ASN A 258 -4.34 -23.97 -9.20
N LEU A 259 -5.44 -23.43 -9.70
CA LEU A 259 -6.09 -23.94 -10.92
C LEU A 259 -5.16 -23.81 -12.15
N LEU A 260 -4.50 -22.65 -12.30
CA LEU A 260 -3.50 -22.43 -13.36
C LEU A 260 -2.32 -23.38 -13.26
N SER A 261 -1.82 -23.64 -12.04
CA SER A 261 -0.75 -24.62 -11.80
C SER A 261 -1.19 -26.03 -12.21
N THR A 262 -2.41 -26.44 -11.86
CA THR A 262 -2.97 -27.74 -12.25
C THR A 262 -3.15 -27.85 -13.76
N LEU A 263 -3.64 -26.80 -14.42
CA LEU A 263 -3.79 -26.77 -15.89
C LEU A 263 -2.44 -26.86 -16.60
N HIS A 264 -1.43 -26.11 -16.14
CA HIS A 264 -0.08 -26.20 -16.70
C HIS A 264 0.48 -27.63 -16.62
N LYS A 265 0.33 -28.30 -15.48
CA LYS A 265 0.76 -29.69 -15.33
C LYS A 265 0.08 -30.64 -16.32
N LYS A 266 -1.22 -30.45 -16.58
CA LYS A 266 -1.96 -31.26 -17.56
C LYS A 266 -1.48 -30.99 -18.99
N ILE A 267 -1.24 -29.73 -19.34
CA ILE A 267 -0.72 -29.36 -20.68
C ILE A 267 0.66 -29.97 -20.89
N SER A 268 1.56 -29.84 -19.91
CA SER A 268 2.90 -30.43 -20.00
C SER A 268 2.85 -31.95 -20.15
N ALA A 269 2.00 -32.65 -19.40
CA ALA A 269 1.83 -34.09 -19.51
C ALA A 269 1.29 -34.51 -20.90
N ALA A 270 0.30 -33.80 -21.42
CA ALA A 270 -0.24 -34.06 -22.76
C ALA A 270 0.81 -33.80 -23.86
N MET A 271 1.63 -32.77 -23.69
CA MET A 271 2.74 -32.47 -24.60
C MET A 271 3.79 -33.59 -24.61
N GLU A 272 4.16 -34.12 -23.43
CA GLU A 272 5.08 -35.26 -23.35
C GLU A 272 4.51 -36.52 -24.03
N GLU A 273 3.22 -36.78 -23.87
CA GLU A 273 2.55 -37.92 -24.51
C GLU A 273 2.53 -37.79 -26.04
N TYR A 274 2.22 -36.59 -26.55
CA TYR A 274 2.29 -36.27 -27.98
C TYR A 274 3.70 -36.45 -28.55
N LEU A 275 4.73 -35.97 -27.84
CA LEU A 275 6.13 -36.14 -28.27
C LEU A 275 6.56 -37.61 -28.30
N LYS A 276 6.08 -38.43 -27.35
CA LYS A 276 6.33 -39.90 -27.37
C LYS A 276 5.69 -40.58 -28.58
N ALA A 277 4.50 -40.13 -29.00
CA ALA A 277 3.81 -40.68 -30.16
C ALA A 277 4.47 -40.29 -31.48
N ILE A 278 5.02 -39.07 -31.58
CA ILE A 278 5.63 -38.55 -32.81
C ILE A 278 7.09 -38.97 -32.98
N SER A 279 7.83 -39.17 -31.90
CA SER A 279 9.25 -39.54 -31.98
C SER A 279 9.52 -40.76 -32.89
N PRO A 280 8.75 -41.87 -32.85
CA PRO A 280 8.92 -42.99 -33.78
C PRO A 280 8.62 -42.65 -35.24
N LEU A 281 7.63 -41.77 -35.49
CA LEU A 281 7.24 -41.36 -36.84
C LEU A 281 8.32 -40.51 -37.50
N LEU A 282 8.98 -39.64 -36.73
CA LEU A 282 10.12 -38.85 -37.22
C LEU A 282 11.30 -39.76 -37.60
N VAL A 283 11.61 -40.75 -36.75
CA VAL A 283 12.68 -41.74 -37.03
C VAL A 283 12.35 -42.56 -38.28
N LEU A 284 11.08 -42.94 -38.48
CA LEU A 284 10.64 -43.67 -39.66
C LEU A 284 10.72 -42.80 -40.93
N GLY A 285 10.34 -41.53 -40.84
CA GLY A 285 10.45 -40.56 -41.93
C GLY A 285 11.88 -40.39 -42.42
N ASP A 286 12.83 -40.27 -41.49
CA ASP A 286 14.27 -40.21 -41.80
C ASP A 286 14.77 -41.48 -42.52
N LEU A 287 14.29 -42.67 -42.12
CA LEU A 287 14.66 -43.95 -42.74
C LEU A 287 14.13 -44.11 -44.17
N ILE A 288 12.95 -43.54 -44.47
CA ILE A 288 12.30 -43.66 -45.78
C ILE A 288 12.70 -42.49 -46.71
N GLY A 289 13.43 -41.49 -46.20
CA GLY A 289 13.93 -40.35 -46.97
C GLY A 289 12.93 -39.20 -47.13
N GLU A 290 11.82 -39.21 -46.37
CA GLU A 290 10.83 -38.14 -46.35
C GLU A 290 11.18 -37.10 -45.28
N LYS A 291 11.73 -35.94 -45.70
CA LYS A 291 12.32 -34.93 -44.81
C LYS A 291 11.35 -33.89 -44.20
N ASN A 292 10.04 -34.17 -44.11
CA ASN A 292 9.06 -33.19 -43.58
C ASN A 292 7.85 -33.83 -42.85
N VAL A 293 8.02 -35.00 -42.22
CA VAL A 293 6.91 -35.70 -41.54
C VAL A 293 6.35 -34.89 -40.37
N ASP A 294 7.15 -34.00 -39.78
CA ASP A 294 6.81 -33.06 -38.71
C ASP A 294 5.88 -31.91 -39.13
N LYS A 295 5.79 -31.59 -40.43
CA LYS A 295 4.99 -30.44 -40.93
C LYS A 295 3.58 -30.79 -41.37
N VAL A 296 3.21 -32.07 -41.30
CA VAL A 296 1.91 -32.58 -41.76
C VAL A 296 0.90 -32.69 -40.59
N PHE A 297 1.34 -32.51 -39.33
CA PHE A 297 0.52 -32.71 -38.12
C PHE A 297 0.52 -31.50 -37.19
#